data_AF-A0A7V0IHE1-F1
#
_entry.id   AF-A0A7V0IHE1-F1
#
_cell.length_a   1.000
_cell.length_b   1.000
_cell.length_c   1.000
_cell.angle_alpha   90.00
_cell.angle_beta   90.00
_cell.angle_gamma   90.00
#
_symmetry.space_group_name_H-M   'P 1'
#
loop_
_entity.id
_entity.type
_entity.pdbx_description
1 polymer ?
#
loop_
_entity_poly.entity_id
_entity_poly.type
_entity_poly.pdbx_seq_one_letter_code
_entity_poly.pdbx_strand_id
1 'polypeptide(L)'
;MKRAIFTTLVMIFAVYAQTEYPHVQDNGGGYREGAGYRSYASIGQAVIGRCSDGSVVNQAGYLTGLEVYLEIRQMPQETKLPEQVVISPAYPNPFNSKCQIEVAMPRAGAISFSVYDLFGRRIYTTREKKPAGTYTIEFDAGNLPSGVYLYRVAAGNTTETGRLILVK
;
A
#
# COMPACT_ATOMS: atom_id res chain seq x y z
N MET A 1 -27.84 71.35 68.23
CA MET A 1 -28.65 70.34 67.52
C MET A 1 -27.86 69.81 66.33
N LYS A 2 -27.31 68.60 66.43
CA LYS A 2 -26.69 67.85 65.31
C LYS A 2 -27.15 66.40 65.45
N ARG A 3 -27.89 65.90 64.46
CA ARG A 3 -28.38 64.51 64.41
C ARG A 3 -27.32 63.67 63.71
N ALA A 4 -26.75 62.69 64.41
CA ALA A 4 -25.87 61.69 63.81
C ALA A 4 -26.73 60.56 63.25
N ILE A 5 -26.62 60.32 61.94
CA ILE A 5 -27.30 59.24 61.22
C ILE A 5 -26.39 58.02 61.30
N PHE A 6 -26.82 56.96 61.99
CA PHE A 6 -26.11 55.69 62.07
C PHE A 6 -26.59 54.82 60.90
N THR A 7 -25.74 54.62 59.90
CA THR A 7 -26.04 53.76 58.75
C THR A 7 -25.56 52.34 59.05
N THR A 8 -26.49 51.42 59.30
CA THR A 8 -26.19 50.00 59.53
C THR A 8 -25.90 49.32 58.20
N LEU A 9 -24.66 48.87 58.01
CA LEU A 9 -24.22 48.09 56.85
C LEU A 9 -24.65 46.63 57.02
N VAL A 10 -25.61 46.16 56.23
CA VAL A 10 -25.98 44.73 56.17
C VAL A 10 -25.07 44.03 55.17
N MET A 11 -24.14 43.20 55.64
CA MET A 11 -23.37 42.28 54.77
C MET A 11 -24.26 41.10 54.40
N ILE A 12 -24.57 40.95 53.11
CA ILE A 12 -25.23 39.76 52.56
C ILE A 12 -24.13 38.74 52.24
N PHE A 13 -24.01 37.68 53.02
CA PHE A 13 -23.22 36.52 52.63
C PHE A 13 -24.02 35.71 51.60
N ALA A 14 -23.61 35.77 50.33
CA ALA A 14 -24.06 34.80 49.34
C ALA A 14 -23.30 33.49 49.59
N VAL A 15 -23.95 32.53 50.24
CA VAL A 15 -23.47 31.15 50.29
C VAL A 15 -23.65 30.60 48.88
N TYR A 16 -22.59 30.58 48.09
CA TYR A 16 -22.58 29.75 46.88
C TYR A 16 -22.57 28.30 47.36
N ALA A 17 -23.71 27.62 47.19
CA ALA A 17 -23.77 26.18 47.39
C ALA A 17 -22.70 25.54 46.51
N GLN A 18 -21.65 24.98 47.12
CA GLN A 18 -20.81 24.00 46.46
C GLN A 18 -21.73 22.82 46.12
N THR A 19 -22.03 22.64 44.84
CA THR A 19 -22.67 21.43 44.36
C THR A 19 -21.68 20.29 44.53
N GLU A 20 -21.86 19.51 45.60
CA GLU A 20 -21.27 18.18 45.71
C GLU A 20 -21.82 17.32 44.56
N TYR A 21 -20.93 16.81 43.71
CA TYR A 21 -21.28 15.85 42.65
C TYR A 21 -21.26 14.45 43.26
N PRO A 22 -22.40 13.75 43.42
CA PRO A 22 -22.46 12.52 44.21
C PRO A 22 -22.17 11.24 43.39
N HIS A 23 -21.51 11.33 42.23
CA HIS A 23 -21.19 10.14 41.43
C HIS A 23 -19.98 10.32 40.52
N VAL A 24 -19.21 9.24 40.43
CA VAL A 24 -17.95 9.08 39.70
C VAL A 24 -18.14 9.41 38.22
N GLN A 25 -17.35 10.37 37.72
CA GLN A 25 -17.11 10.51 36.28
C GLN A 25 -16.26 9.32 35.83
N ASP A 26 -16.68 8.68 34.75
CA ASP A 26 -15.95 7.68 33.98
C ASP A 26 -14.42 7.92 33.96
N ASN A 27 -13.61 6.85 33.93
CA ASN A 27 -12.15 6.96 33.66
C ASN A 27 -11.87 7.41 32.20
N GLY A 28 -12.92 7.51 31.41
CA GLY A 28 -12.96 8.19 30.14
C GLY A 28 -12.99 9.71 30.28
N GLY A 29 -11.83 10.36 30.18
CA GLY A 29 -11.77 11.81 29.97
C GLY A 29 -12.57 12.27 28.74
N GLY A 30 -12.74 13.58 28.60
CA GLY A 30 -13.46 14.18 27.49
C GLY A 30 -13.15 15.67 27.37
N TYR A 31 -13.45 16.27 26.21
CA TYR A 31 -13.30 17.70 26.02
C TYR A 31 -14.58 18.31 25.42
N ARG A 32 -14.80 19.59 25.70
CA ARG A 32 -15.93 20.36 25.19
C ARG A 32 -15.50 21.09 23.92
N GLU A 33 -16.31 21.01 22.88
CA GLU A 33 -16.11 21.75 21.63
C GLU A 33 -17.40 22.55 21.35
N GLY A 34 -17.35 23.87 21.59
CA GLY A 34 -18.53 24.73 21.47
C GLY A 34 -19.66 24.35 22.44
N ALA A 35 -20.84 24.04 21.90
CA ALA A 35 -22.00 23.57 22.66
C ALA A 35 -22.04 22.04 22.86
N GLY A 36 -21.12 21.28 22.25
CA GLY A 36 -21.09 19.82 22.33
C GLY A 36 -20.07 19.29 23.34
N TYR A 37 -20.36 18.10 23.89
CA TYR A 37 -19.43 17.35 24.75
C TYR A 37 -18.99 16.07 24.04
N ARG A 38 -17.67 15.83 23.95
CA ARG A 38 -17.11 14.55 23.51
C ARG A 38 -16.52 13.83 24.71
N SER A 39 -17.06 12.64 25.02
CA SER A 39 -16.50 11.71 26.00
C SER A 39 -15.79 10.56 25.30
N TYR A 40 -14.66 10.12 25.84
CA TYR A 40 -14.04 8.85 25.48
C TYR A 40 -14.53 7.79 26.45
N ALA A 41 -14.90 6.59 25.98
CA ALA A 41 -15.25 5.47 26.86
C ALA A 41 -14.75 4.16 26.25
N SER A 42 -14.43 3.17 27.10
CA SER A 42 -14.06 1.84 26.63
C SER A 42 -15.31 1.04 26.25
N ILE A 43 -15.18 0.15 25.25
CA ILE A 43 -16.25 -0.77 24.86
C ILE A 43 -16.66 -1.60 26.10
N GLY A 44 -17.96 -1.65 26.39
CA GLY A 44 -18.50 -2.36 27.54
C GLY A 44 -18.74 -1.51 28.80
N GLN A 45 -18.36 -0.23 28.81
CA GLN A 45 -18.62 0.69 29.94
C GLN A 45 -20.03 1.27 29.90
N ALA A 46 -20.66 1.41 31.08
CA ALA A 46 -21.97 2.04 31.22
C ALA A 46 -21.81 3.57 31.31
N VAL A 47 -22.44 4.30 30.40
CA VAL A 47 -22.49 5.77 30.45
C VAL A 47 -23.74 6.19 31.22
N ILE A 48 -23.57 6.79 32.40
CA ILE A 48 -24.66 7.35 33.20
C ILE A 48 -24.55 8.88 33.17
N GLY A 49 -25.64 9.58 32.87
CA GLY A 49 -25.66 11.04 32.93
C GLY A 49 -27.03 11.64 33.23
N ARG A 50 -27.03 12.85 33.79
CA ARG A 50 -28.12 13.84 33.65
C ARG A 50 -27.48 15.21 33.49
N CYS A 51 -28.04 16.08 32.64
CA CYS A 51 -27.96 17.52 32.91
C CYS A 51 -29.07 18.31 32.20
N SER A 52 -29.64 19.27 32.92
CA SER A 52 -30.73 20.13 32.48
C SER A 52 -30.20 21.40 31.81
N ASP A 53 -30.45 21.55 30.51
CA ASP A 53 -31.22 22.67 29.95
C ASP A 53 -31.49 22.40 28.46
N GLY A 54 -32.55 21.65 28.16
CA GLY A 54 -33.11 21.63 26.80
C GLY A 54 -32.86 20.40 25.90
N SER A 55 -32.61 19.22 26.47
CA SER A 55 -32.84 17.86 25.89
C SER A 55 -31.62 17.09 25.35
N VAL A 56 -31.26 16.01 26.04
CA VAL A 56 -30.79 14.74 25.41
C VAL A 56 -31.33 13.55 26.21
N VAL A 57 -31.91 12.57 25.51
CA VAL A 57 -32.35 11.27 26.04
C VAL A 57 -31.17 10.29 25.91
N ASN A 58 -30.80 9.61 27.01
CA ASN A 58 -29.81 8.54 26.99
C ASN A 58 -30.46 7.24 27.50
N GLN A 59 -30.41 6.20 26.67
CA GLN A 59 -30.94 4.88 26.95
C GLN A 59 -29.80 3.96 27.40
N ALA A 60 -30.02 3.19 28.47
CA ALA A 60 -29.04 2.24 28.98
C ALA A 60 -28.69 1.20 27.92
N GLY A 61 -27.39 1.02 27.64
CA GLY A 61 -26.88 0.01 26.74
C GLY A 61 -25.35 -0.09 26.82
N TYR A 62 -24.81 -1.25 26.46
CA TYR A 62 -23.41 -1.34 26.05
C TYR A 62 -23.27 -0.63 24.70
N LEU A 63 -22.09 -0.15 24.34
CA LEU A 63 -21.75 0.19 22.95
C LEU A 63 -21.88 -1.09 22.08
N THR A 64 -23.09 -1.46 21.69
CA THR A 64 -23.37 -2.52 20.72
C THR A 64 -23.53 -1.85 19.37
N GLY A 65 -22.40 -1.51 18.77
CA GLY A 65 -22.41 -0.75 17.52
C GLY A 65 -21.01 -0.34 17.08
N LEU A 66 -20.04 -1.24 17.20
CA LEU A 66 -18.79 -1.07 16.48
C LEU A 66 -19.00 -1.66 15.08
N GLU A 67 -19.48 -0.83 14.13
CA GLU A 67 -19.34 -1.16 12.71
C GLU A 67 -17.85 -1.02 12.35
N VAL A 68 -17.11 -2.10 12.51
CA VAL A 68 -15.74 -2.20 12.00
C VAL A 68 -15.83 -2.37 10.49
N TYR A 69 -15.60 -1.29 9.76
CA TYR A 69 -15.27 -1.38 8.34
C TYR A 69 -13.85 -1.94 8.21
N LEU A 70 -13.75 -3.27 8.09
CA LEU A 70 -12.52 -3.92 7.68
C LEU A 70 -12.34 -3.65 6.19
N GLU A 71 -11.46 -2.71 5.85
CA GLU A 71 -10.94 -2.65 4.49
C GLU A 71 -10.13 -3.92 4.24
N ILE A 72 -10.58 -4.75 3.29
CA ILE A 72 -9.75 -5.82 2.75
C ILE A 72 -8.61 -5.13 2.01
N ARG A 73 -7.48 -4.96 2.68
CA ARG A 73 -6.23 -4.66 1.99
C ARG A 73 -5.88 -5.88 1.15
N GLN A 74 -5.95 -5.74 -0.16
CA GLN A 74 -5.34 -6.70 -1.05
C GLN A 74 -3.86 -6.81 -0.66
N MET A 75 -3.47 -7.97 -0.13
CA MET A 75 -2.06 -8.27 0.05
C MET A 75 -1.40 -8.21 -1.33
N PRO A 76 -0.15 -7.73 -1.45
CA PRO A 76 0.56 -7.77 -2.71
C PRO A 76 0.49 -9.18 -3.25
N GLN A 77 -0.02 -9.34 -4.47
CA GLN A 77 -0.10 -10.64 -5.11
C GLN A 77 1.31 -11.22 -5.17
N GLU A 78 1.52 -12.35 -4.50
CA GLU A 78 2.82 -13.01 -4.48
C GLU A 78 3.22 -13.28 -5.92
N THR A 79 4.34 -12.71 -6.36
CA THR A 79 4.81 -12.88 -7.74
C THR A 79 5.22 -14.34 -7.89
N LYS A 80 4.36 -15.14 -8.53
CA LYS A 80 4.63 -16.56 -8.75
C LYS A 80 5.90 -16.67 -9.60
N LEU A 81 6.98 -17.15 -8.97
CA LEU A 81 8.23 -17.42 -9.66
C LEU A 81 8.02 -18.58 -10.66
N PRO A 82 8.71 -18.55 -11.81
CA PRO A 82 8.67 -19.66 -12.74
C PRO A 82 9.22 -20.93 -12.07
N GLU A 83 8.66 -22.08 -12.43
CA GLU A 83 9.02 -23.38 -11.82
C GLU A 83 10.28 -23.99 -12.49
N GLN A 84 10.50 -23.66 -13.76
CA GLN A 84 11.60 -24.17 -14.56
C GLN A 84 12.17 -23.10 -15.50
N VAL A 85 13.36 -23.35 -16.03
CA VAL A 85 13.94 -22.48 -17.06
C VAL A 85 13.19 -22.69 -18.36
N VAL A 86 12.62 -21.62 -18.91
CA VAL A 86 11.94 -21.63 -20.21
C VAL A 86 12.52 -20.50 -21.05
N ILE A 87 12.89 -20.81 -22.29
CA ILE A 87 13.33 -19.82 -23.27
C ILE A 87 12.38 -19.91 -24.46
N SER A 88 11.65 -18.84 -24.70
CA SER A 88 10.70 -18.75 -25.82
C SER A 88 11.45 -18.49 -27.12
N PRO A 89 10.92 -18.94 -28.28
CA PRO A 89 11.47 -18.56 -29.57
C PRO A 89 11.36 -17.04 -29.78
N ALA A 90 12.24 -16.48 -30.61
CA ALA A 90 12.20 -15.07 -30.97
C ALA A 90 10.86 -14.69 -31.63
N TYR A 91 10.25 -13.60 -31.16
CA TYR A 91 9.00 -13.05 -31.67
C TYR A 91 9.08 -11.52 -31.82
N PRO A 92 8.56 -10.94 -32.92
CA PRO A 92 8.13 -11.64 -34.14
C PRO A 92 9.32 -12.30 -34.86
N ASN A 93 9.04 -13.28 -35.72
CA ASN A 93 10.02 -13.89 -36.61
C ASN A 93 9.30 -14.51 -37.82
N PRO A 94 9.38 -13.96 -39.05
CA PRO A 94 10.24 -12.84 -39.46
C PRO A 94 9.95 -11.52 -38.76
N PHE A 95 10.95 -10.65 -38.63
CA PHE A 95 10.84 -9.37 -37.92
C PHE A 95 11.36 -8.18 -38.74
N ASN A 96 10.81 -7.00 -38.46
CA ASN A 96 11.33 -5.73 -38.96
C ASN A 96 12.09 -5.02 -37.86
N SER A 97 13.42 -4.98 -38.01
CA SER A 97 14.39 -4.26 -37.18
C SER A 97 14.50 -4.72 -35.71
N LYS A 98 13.42 -5.06 -35.02
CA LYS A 98 13.44 -5.52 -33.62
C LYS A 98 12.69 -6.83 -33.42
N CYS A 99 13.25 -7.70 -32.58
CA CYS A 99 12.55 -8.88 -32.05
C CYS A 99 12.84 -9.05 -30.56
N GLN A 100 12.04 -9.87 -29.89
CA GLN A 100 12.16 -10.15 -28.47
C GLN A 100 12.22 -11.64 -28.21
N ILE A 101 12.95 -12.03 -27.15
CA ILE A 101 13.04 -13.39 -26.66
C ILE A 101 12.74 -13.38 -25.16
N GLU A 102 11.73 -14.12 -24.75
CA GLU A 102 11.39 -14.26 -23.33
C GLU A 102 12.19 -15.39 -22.67
N VAL A 103 12.67 -15.12 -21.46
CA VAL A 103 13.44 -16.06 -20.65
C VAL A 103 12.87 -16.07 -19.23
N ALA A 104 12.35 -17.21 -18.81
CA ALA A 104 11.92 -17.45 -17.44
C ALA A 104 12.99 -18.25 -16.69
N MET A 105 13.37 -17.81 -15.48
CA MET A 105 14.36 -18.49 -14.64
C MET A 105 13.86 -18.66 -13.19
N PRO A 106 13.81 -19.90 -12.66
CA PRO A 106 13.33 -20.18 -11.31
C PRO A 106 14.32 -19.75 -10.22
N ARG A 107 15.58 -19.51 -10.59
CA ARG A 107 16.69 -19.16 -9.69
C ARG A 107 17.55 -18.08 -10.34
N ALA A 108 18.27 -17.33 -9.51
CA ALA A 108 19.23 -16.34 -9.98
C ALA A 108 20.30 -17.02 -10.86
N GLY A 109 20.64 -16.38 -11.99
CA GLY A 109 21.49 -16.96 -13.00
C GLY A 109 22.01 -15.95 -14.02
N ALA A 110 22.94 -16.39 -14.86
CA ALA A 110 23.40 -15.60 -15.99
C ALA A 110 22.59 -15.95 -17.24
N ILE A 111 22.08 -14.93 -17.91
CA ILE A 111 21.48 -15.02 -19.25
C ILE A 111 22.54 -14.51 -20.23
N SER A 112 22.87 -15.31 -21.23
CA SER A 112 23.72 -14.90 -22.35
C SER A 112 22.97 -15.05 -23.67
N PHE A 113 22.96 -13.99 -24.48
CA PHE A 113 22.38 -14.00 -25.81
C PHE A 113 23.46 -13.65 -26.82
N SER A 114 23.51 -14.37 -27.93
CA SER A 114 24.47 -14.14 -29.01
C SER A 114 23.83 -14.37 -30.36
N VAL A 115 24.20 -13.54 -31.33
CA VAL A 115 23.75 -13.63 -32.72
C VAL A 115 24.95 -13.84 -33.63
N TYR A 116 24.77 -14.69 -34.63
CA TYR A 116 25.78 -15.12 -35.60
C TYR A 116 25.26 -14.92 -37.02
N ASP A 117 26.17 -14.63 -37.94
CA ASP A 117 25.89 -14.72 -39.37
C ASP A 117 26.00 -16.16 -39.90
N LEU A 118 25.69 -16.37 -41.18
CA LEU A 118 25.75 -17.69 -41.83
C LEU A 118 27.17 -18.25 -41.95
N PHE A 119 28.20 -17.41 -41.80
CA PHE A 119 29.60 -17.83 -41.78
C PHE A 119 30.07 -18.19 -40.35
N GLY A 120 29.18 -18.15 -39.36
CA GLY A 120 29.48 -18.46 -37.97
C GLY A 120 30.17 -17.32 -37.22
N ARG A 121 30.29 -16.13 -37.80
CA ARG A 121 30.86 -14.97 -37.12
C ARG A 121 29.85 -14.41 -36.12
N ARG A 122 30.26 -14.25 -34.87
CA ARG A 122 29.43 -13.64 -33.82
C ARG A 122 29.34 -12.13 -34.02
N ILE A 123 28.17 -11.64 -34.38
CA ILE A 123 27.92 -10.21 -34.69
C ILE A 123 27.33 -9.44 -33.51
N TYR A 124 26.74 -10.14 -32.54
CA TYR A 124 26.19 -9.54 -31.32
C TYR A 124 26.33 -10.49 -30.14
N THR A 125 26.59 -9.95 -28.95
CA THR A 125 26.59 -10.73 -27.71
C THR A 125 26.26 -9.83 -26.52
N THR A 126 25.43 -10.34 -25.61
CA THR A 126 25.16 -9.72 -24.32
C THR A 126 25.14 -10.81 -23.24
N ARG A 127 25.54 -10.43 -22.02
CA ARG A 127 25.54 -11.33 -20.86
C ARG A 127 25.22 -10.54 -19.61
N GLU A 128 24.16 -10.95 -18.92
CA GLU A 128 23.71 -10.31 -17.68
C GLU A 128 23.41 -11.34 -16.61
N LYS A 129 23.67 -11.00 -15.35
CA LYS A 129 23.20 -11.79 -14.20
C LYS A 129 21.87 -11.19 -13.72
N LYS A 130 20.85 -12.03 -13.57
CA LYS A 130 19.52 -11.64 -13.13
C LYS A 130 19.06 -12.50 -11.95
N PRO A 131 18.20 -11.98 -11.05
CA PRO A 131 17.54 -12.79 -10.03
C PRO A 131 16.55 -13.79 -10.66
N ALA A 132 15.83 -14.54 -9.83
CA ALA A 132 14.72 -15.37 -10.31
C ALA A 132 13.59 -14.48 -10.86
N GLY A 133 12.99 -14.86 -11.97
CA GLY A 133 11.94 -14.09 -12.63
C GLY A 133 11.86 -14.35 -14.13
N THR A 134 11.02 -13.56 -14.79
CA THR A 134 10.85 -13.56 -16.25
C THR A 134 11.47 -12.29 -16.82
N TYR A 135 12.21 -12.44 -17.91
CA TYR A 135 12.96 -11.37 -18.56
C TYR A 135 12.72 -11.40 -20.07
N THR A 136 12.69 -10.21 -20.67
CA THR A 136 12.60 -10.04 -22.12
C THR A 136 13.93 -9.50 -22.64
N ILE A 137 14.56 -10.24 -23.54
CA ILE A 137 15.75 -9.81 -24.27
C ILE A 137 15.26 -9.11 -25.53
N GLU A 138 15.57 -7.83 -25.68
CA GLU A 138 15.32 -7.10 -26.92
C GLU A 138 16.55 -7.15 -27.82
N PHE A 139 16.34 -7.51 -29.09
CA PHE A 139 17.38 -7.49 -30.11
C PHE A 139 17.01 -6.49 -31.21
N ASP A 140 17.86 -5.47 -31.37
CA ASP A 140 17.75 -4.47 -32.44
C ASP A 140 18.80 -4.76 -33.53
N ALA A 141 18.31 -5.06 -34.72
CA ALA A 141 19.06 -5.33 -35.95
C ALA A 141 18.96 -4.17 -36.95
N GLY A 142 18.67 -2.95 -36.49
CA GLY A 142 18.55 -1.73 -37.31
C GLY A 142 19.76 -1.47 -38.22
N ASN A 143 20.95 -1.90 -37.80
CA ASN A 143 22.20 -1.74 -38.56
C ASN A 143 22.61 -2.97 -39.38
N LEU A 144 21.82 -4.05 -39.37
CA LEU A 144 22.10 -5.28 -40.10
C LEU A 144 21.33 -5.33 -41.44
N PRO A 145 21.90 -5.92 -42.50
CA PRO A 145 21.19 -6.14 -43.76
C PRO A 145 20.10 -7.21 -43.60
N SER A 146 19.03 -7.12 -44.40
CA SER A 146 17.99 -8.15 -44.48
C SER A 146 18.62 -9.51 -44.81
N GLY A 147 18.17 -10.57 -44.13
CA GLY A 147 18.79 -11.88 -44.25
C GLY A 147 18.48 -12.83 -43.11
N VAL A 148 19.13 -14.00 -43.13
CA VAL A 148 18.99 -15.04 -42.11
C VAL A 148 20.19 -14.97 -41.17
N TYR A 149 19.90 -14.97 -39.88
CA TYR A 149 20.87 -15.02 -38.79
C TYR A 149 20.58 -16.21 -37.88
N LEU A 150 21.57 -16.63 -37.11
CA LEU A 150 21.42 -17.64 -36.08
C LEU A 150 21.58 -16.99 -34.72
N TYR A 151 20.81 -17.44 -33.74
CA TYR A 151 20.96 -16.99 -32.37
C TYR A 151 21.14 -18.14 -31.40
N ARG A 152 21.76 -17.82 -30.27
CA ARG A 152 21.93 -18.70 -29.12
C ARG A 152 21.59 -17.93 -27.85
N VAL A 153 20.65 -18.44 -27.07
CA VAL A 153 20.35 -17.98 -25.70
C VAL A 153 20.75 -19.09 -24.75
N ALA A 154 21.46 -18.75 -23.67
CA ALA A 154 21.73 -19.67 -22.58
C ALA A 154 21.31 -19.04 -21.26
N ALA A 155 20.57 -19.81 -20.46
CA ALA A 155 20.10 -19.43 -19.13
C ALA A 155 20.23 -20.64 -18.19
N GLY A 156 21.09 -20.54 -17.18
CA GLY A 156 21.40 -21.68 -16.32
C GLY A 156 21.96 -22.87 -17.11
N ASN A 157 21.28 -24.02 -17.04
CA ASN A 157 21.65 -25.25 -17.76
C ASN A 157 20.92 -25.41 -19.10
N THR A 158 20.01 -24.50 -19.44
CA THR A 158 19.24 -24.56 -20.69
C THR A 158 19.90 -23.67 -21.74
N THR A 159 20.05 -24.19 -22.95
CA THR A 159 20.51 -23.43 -24.10
C THR A 159 19.52 -23.64 -25.24
N GLU A 160 18.98 -22.56 -25.77
CA GLU A 160 18.16 -22.57 -26.96
C GLU A 160 18.89 -21.91 -28.13
N THR A 161 18.69 -22.47 -29.31
CA THR A 161 19.22 -21.93 -30.56
C THR A 161 18.12 -21.84 -31.59
N GLY A 162 18.17 -20.83 -32.44
CA GLY A 162 17.20 -20.70 -33.51
C GLY A 162 17.67 -19.78 -34.62
N ARG A 163 16.77 -19.58 -35.58
CA ARG A 163 16.98 -18.69 -36.73
C ARG A 163 16.24 -17.39 -36.52
N LEU A 164 16.84 -16.29 -36.96
CA LEU A 164 16.24 -14.97 -37.04
C LEU A 164 16.14 -14.58 -38.51
N ILE A 165 14.95 -14.20 -38.97
CA ILE A 165 14.70 -13.75 -40.34
C ILE A 165 14.40 -12.26 -40.31
N LEU A 166 15.38 -11.44 -40.70
CA LEU A 166 15.24 -9.98 -40.75
C LEU A 166 14.71 -9.56 -42.12
N VAL A 167 13.59 -8.83 -42.12
CA VAL A 167 12.97 -8.24 -43.32
C VAL A 167 12.78 -6.74 -43.05
N LYS A 168 13.37 -5.90 -43.90
CA LYS A 168 13.20 -4.44 -43.92
C LYS A 168 12.56 -4.01 -45.22
#